data_AF-A0A840DV29-F1
#
_entry.id   AF-A0A840DV29-F1
#
_cell.length_a   1.000
_cell.length_b   1.000
_cell.length_c   1.000
_cell.angle_alpha   90.00
_cell.angle_beta   90.00
_cell.angle_gamma   90.00
#
_symmetry.space_group_name_H-M   'P 1'
#
loop_
_entity.id
_entity.type
_entity.pdbx_description
1 polymer ?
#
loop_
_entity_poly.entity_id
_entity_poly.type
_entity_poly.pdbx_seq_one_letter_code
_entity_poly.pdbx_strand_id
1 'polypeptide(L)'
;MQKNNLQKAKSKKQILLAVPDTCYQTFPLFSIPAIILRFYRIKPTYQCNIEPGRKAILYAPSFFVLWALYYAVKNPSLFSSIFCYGKQWSSPLALMWLKLRLQNDRRLMGSDVPSPMIMKALLQHIATNDYSALPIGTWLQFVKNYRTNYKNLSIPLFWLDNYKNNNNIRQIISKLQDEI
;
A
#
# COMPACT_ATOMS: atom_id res chain seq x y z
N MET A 1 -46.76 -12.11 -24.39
CA MET A 1 -45.44 -12.79 -24.22
C MET A 1 -44.53 -12.18 -25.27
N GLN A 2 -43.41 -11.51 -24.99
CA GLN A 2 -42.28 -11.91 -24.15
C GLN A 2 -41.65 -10.67 -23.47
N LYS A 3 -41.61 -10.69 -22.13
CA LYS A 3 -40.62 -9.96 -21.33
C LYS A 3 -39.32 -10.77 -21.43
N ASN A 4 -38.38 -10.37 -22.27
CA ASN A 4 -37.04 -10.95 -22.24
C ASN A 4 -36.01 -9.84 -22.08
N ASN A 5 -35.73 -9.55 -20.82
CA ASN A 5 -34.37 -9.45 -20.30
C ASN A 5 -33.40 -8.60 -21.14
N LEU A 6 -33.70 -7.31 -21.28
CA LEU A 6 -32.66 -6.29 -21.08
C LEU A 6 -32.28 -6.32 -19.59
N GLN A 7 -31.67 -7.44 -19.17
CA GLN A 7 -30.86 -7.49 -17.97
C GLN A 7 -29.80 -6.43 -18.18
N LYS A 8 -29.98 -5.31 -17.46
CA LYS A 8 -28.93 -4.37 -17.06
C LYS A 8 -27.59 -5.09 -17.19
N ALA A 9 -26.82 -4.76 -18.21
CA ALA A 9 -25.39 -5.00 -18.19
C ALA A 9 -24.92 -4.30 -16.91
N LYS A 10 -24.78 -5.06 -15.80
CA LYS A 10 -24.22 -4.57 -14.55
C LYS A 10 -22.89 -3.95 -14.97
N SER A 11 -22.80 -2.63 -15.04
CA SER A 11 -21.54 -1.95 -15.35
C SER A 11 -20.57 -2.45 -14.29
N LYS A 12 -19.58 -3.27 -14.67
CA LYS A 12 -18.60 -3.77 -13.71
C LYS A 12 -17.97 -2.54 -13.06
N LYS A 13 -18.18 -2.36 -11.74
CA LYS A 13 -17.63 -1.24 -11.00
C LYS A 13 -16.11 -1.30 -11.12
N GLN A 14 -15.52 -0.23 -11.66
CA GLN A 14 -14.08 -0.11 -11.80
C GLN A 14 -13.46 0.23 -10.45
N ILE A 15 -12.44 -0.53 -10.06
CA ILE A 15 -11.70 -0.33 -8.83
C ILE A 15 -10.50 0.57 -9.12
N LEU A 16 -10.32 1.63 -8.35
CA LEU A 16 -9.10 2.44 -8.40
C LEU A 16 -8.04 1.82 -7.50
N LEU A 17 -6.88 1.48 -8.06
CA LEU A 17 -5.76 0.92 -7.31
C LEU A 17 -4.57 1.89 -7.41
N ALA A 18 -4.24 2.51 -6.28
CA ALA A 18 -3.08 3.38 -6.14
C ALA A 18 -1.82 2.52 -5.92
N VAL A 19 -0.91 2.51 -6.88
CA VAL A 19 0.35 1.74 -6.88
C VAL A 19 1.57 2.66 -6.96
N PRO A 20 2.73 2.27 -6.40
CA PRO A 20 3.96 3.00 -6.64
C PRO A 20 4.26 3.09 -8.13
N ASP A 21 4.63 4.28 -8.61
CA ASP A 21 4.84 4.60 -10.04
C ASP A 21 5.88 3.72 -10.76
N THR A 22 6.72 3.04 -10.00
CA THR A 22 7.85 2.27 -10.53
C THR A 22 7.82 0.83 -10.04
N CYS A 23 6.64 0.29 -9.69
CA CYS A 23 6.51 -1.09 -9.23
C CYS A 23 6.95 -2.07 -10.33
N TYR A 24 8.04 -2.81 -10.11
CA TYR A 24 8.65 -3.73 -11.10
C TYR A 24 7.78 -4.93 -11.42
N GLN A 25 7.00 -5.37 -10.43
CA GLN A 25 6.29 -6.63 -10.55
C GLN A 25 5.00 -6.41 -11.31
N THR A 26 4.87 -7.11 -12.44
CA THR A 26 3.61 -7.49 -13.08
C THR A 26 2.82 -8.35 -12.10
N PHE A 27 2.32 -7.72 -11.04
CA PHE A 27 1.44 -8.39 -10.10
C PHE A 27 0.20 -8.79 -10.91
N PRO A 28 -0.27 -10.04 -10.85
CA PRO A 28 -1.46 -10.47 -11.63
C PRO A 28 -2.68 -9.56 -11.39
N LEU A 29 -2.74 -8.94 -10.21
CA LEU A 29 -3.69 -7.89 -9.85
C LEU A 29 -3.73 -6.73 -10.86
N PHE A 30 -2.57 -6.26 -11.33
CA PHE A 30 -2.47 -5.08 -12.19
C PHE A 30 -3.01 -5.33 -13.61
N SER A 31 -3.09 -6.60 -14.03
CA SER A 31 -3.60 -6.99 -15.34
C SER A 31 -5.12 -7.24 -15.38
N ILE A 32 -5.83 -7.02 -14.26
CA ILE A 32 -7.27 -7.28 -14.18
C ILE A 32 -8.04 -6.12 -14.84
N PRO A 33 -8.88 -6.38 -15.87
CA PRO A 33 -9.57 -5.31 -16.62
C PRO A 33 -10.53 -4.43 -15.80
N ALA A 34 -10.98 -4.91 -14.63
CA ALA A 34 -11.83 -4.15 -13.72
C ALA A 34 -11.05 -3.16 -12.83
N ILE A 35 -9.71 -3.13 -12.92
CA ILE A 35 -8.84 -2.29 -12.10
C ILE A 35 -8.27 -1.16 -12.96
N ILE A 36 -8.47 0.07 -12.51
CA ILE A 36 -7.80 1.27 -13.03
C ILE A 36 -6.62 1.55 -12.11
N LEU A 37 -5.42 1.46 -12.68
CA LEU A 37 -4.18 1.79 -11.98
C LEU A 37 -4.02 3.31 -11.90
N ARG A 38 -3.74 3.81 -10.70
CA ARG A 38 -3.27 5.16 -10.46
C ARG A 38 -1.90 5.07 -9.82
N PHE A 39 -0.94 5.80 -10.36
CA PHE A 39 0.41 5.77 -9.84
C PHE A 39 0.59 6.86 -8.79
N TYR A 40 1.25 6.51 -7.68
CA TYR A 40 1.64 7.47 -6.65
C TYR A 40 3.16 7.47 -6.50
N ARG A 41 3.67 8.64 -6.09
CA ARG A 41 5.06 8.82 -5.66
C ARG A 41 5.08 9.28 -4.21
N ILE A 42 5.95 8.66 -3.42
CA ILE A 42 6.28 9.13 -2.08
C ILE A 42 7.50 10.04 -2.23
N LYS A 43 7.24 11.30 -2.56
CA LYS A 43 8.18 12.41 -2.35
C LYS A 43 8.03 12.91 -0.90
N PRO A 44 8.80 13.91 -0.42
CA PRO A 44 8.50 14.57 0.87
C PRO A 44 7.04 14.98 1.03
N THR A 45 6.31 15.16 -0.08
CA THR A 45 4.85 15.24 -0.14
C THR A 45 4.27 14.11 -0.99
N TYR A 46 3.13 13.54 -0.56
CA TYR A 46 2.39 12.56 -1.36
C TYR A 46 1.83 13.24 -2.61
N GLN A 47 2.17 12.69 -3.78
CA GLN A 47 1.61 13.14 -5.05
C GLN A 47 0.86 11.97 -5.66
N CYS A 48 -0.47 12.07 -5.66
CA CYS A 48 -1.35 11.20 -6.44
C CYS A 48 -2.56 12.02 -6.90
N ASN A 49 -2.79 12.05 -8.21
CA ASN A 49 -3.96 12.69 -8.80
C ASN A 49 -5.15 11.73 -8.66
N ILE A 50 -5.75 11.67 -7.48
CA ILE A 50 -7.01 10.96 -7.24
C ILE A 50 -8.14 11.93 -7.54
N GLU A 51 -9.04 11.55 -8.46
CA GLU A 51 -10.24 12.33 -8.76
C GLU A 51 -11.13 12.43 -7.51
N PRO A 52 -11.67 13.63 -7.22
CA PRO A 52 -12.56 13.81 -6.08
C PRO A 52 -13.82 12.95 -6.25
N GLY A 53 -14.13 12.14 -5.24
CA GLY A 53 -15.37 11.34 -5.18
C GLY A 53 -15.21 9.82 -5.30
N ARG A 54 -14.02 9.30 -5.59
CA ARG A 54 -13.75 7.85 -5.54
C ARG A 54 -12.53 7.53 -4.68
N LYS A 55 -12.74 6.67 -3.67
CA LYS A 55 -11.66 6.18 -2.80
C LYS A 55 -10.82 5.13 -3.51
N ALA A 56 -9.49 5.28 -3.48
CA ALA A 56 -8.58 4.31 -4.07
C ALA A 56 -8.19 3.22 -3.06
N ILE A 57 -7.87 2.03 -3.55
CA ILE A 57 -7.18 1.00 -2.77
C ILE A 57 -5.69 1.34 -2.80
N LEU A 58 -5.05 1.46 -1.64
CA LEU A 58 -3.62 1.77 -1.56
C LEU A 58 -2.79 0.48 -1.56
N TYR A 59 -2.03 0.24 -2.62
CA TYR A 59 -1.05 -0.85 -2.68
C TYR A 59 0.28 -0.43 -2.04
N ALA A 60 0.71 -1.17 -1.03
CA ALA A 60 1.86 -0.87 -0.18
C ALA A 60 2.77 -2.11 -0.03
N PRO A 61 3.77 -2.29 -0.92
CA PRO A 61 4.73 -3.39 -0.81
C PRO A 61 5.76 -3.16 0.31
N SER A 62 6.21 -4.24 0.93
CA SER A 62 7.33 -4.27 1.88
C SER A 62 7.17 -3.21 2.98
N PHE A 63 8.21 -2.39 3.23
CA PHE A 63 8.19 -1.35 4.25
C PHE A 63 7.21 -0.20 3.98
N PHE A 64 6.65 -0.06 2.77
CA PHE A 64 5.64 0.97 2.52
C PHE A 64 4.37 0.79 3.34
N VAL A 65 4.11 -0.38 3.91
CA VAL A 65 3.01 -0.54 4.86
C VAL A 65 3.09 0.47 6.01
N LEU A 66 4.29 0.79 6.49
CA LEU A 66 4.49 1.71 7.61
C LEU A 66 4.05 3.13 7.24
N TRP A 67 4.43 3.55 6.02
CA TRP A 67 4.02 4.83 5.46
C TRP A 67 2.52 4.85 5.13
N ALA A 68 2.01 3.79 4.51
CA ALA A 68 0.61 3.67 4.09
C ALA A 68 -0.35 3.76 5.28
N LEU A 69 -0.03 3.08 6.38
CA LEU A 69 -0.81 3.18 7.62
C LEU A 69 -0.85 4.60 8.16
N TYR A 70 0.31 5.25 8.26
CA TYR A 70 0.37 6.65 8.72
C TYR A 70 -0.43 7.58 7.82
N TYR A 71 -0.30 7.43 6.50
CA TYR A 71 -0.93 8.32 5.54
C TYR A 71 -2.45 8.10 5.46
N ALA A 72 -2.92 6.84 5.52
CA ALA A 72 -4.33 6.51 5.53
C ALA A 72 -5.05 6.98 6.81
N VAL A 73 -4.40 6.90 7.97
CA VAL A 73 -4.95 7.44 9.23
C VAL A 73 -5.09 8.95 9.16
N LYS A 74 -4.12 9.65 8.56
CA LYS A 74 -4.19 11.11 8.38
C LYS A 74 -5.20 11.55 7.33
N ASN A 75 -5.51 10.70 6.36
CA ASN A 75 -6.37 11.03 5.22
C ASN A 75 -7.42 9.93 4.98
N PRO A 76 -8.37 9.71 5.90
CA PRO A 76 -9.33 8.61 5.83
C PRO A 76 -10.32 8.70 4.66
N SER A 77 -10.42 9.88 4.03
CA SER A 77 -11.24 10.10 2.85
C SER A 77 -10.59 9.64 1.54
N LEU A 78 -9.27 9.44 1.50
CA LEU A 78 -8.54 9.14 0.26
C LEU A 78 -8.62 7.65 -0.14
N PHE A 79 -8.60 6.76 0.86
CA PHE A 79 -8.48 5.33 0.60
C PHE A 79 -9.68 4.54 1.10
N SER A 80 -10.06 3.52 0.36
CA SER A 80 -11.12 2.58 0.74
C SER A 80 -10.55 1.39 1.49
N SER A 81 -9.33 0.97 1.14
CA SER A 81 -8.61 -0.11 1.79
C SER A 81 -7.11 -0.01 1.51
N ILE A 82 -6.31 -0.80 2.23
CA ILE A 82 -4.86 -0.91 2.01
C ILE A 82 -4.53 -2.36 1.68
N PHE A 83 -3.79 -2.57 0.59
CA PHE A 83 -3.23 -3.86 0.18
C PHE A 83 -1.74 -3.89 0.45
N CYS A 84 -1.35 -4.67 1.46
CA CYS A 84 0.04 -4.91 1.78
C CYS A 84 0.56 -6.13 1.04
N TYR A 85 1.80 -6.06 0.57
CA TYR A 85 2.45 -7.19 -0.08
C TYR A 85 3.83 -7.46 0.53
N GLY A 86 4.15 -8.73 0.75
CA GLY A 86 5.45 -9.16 1.30
C GLY A 86 5.34 -9.66 2.74
N LYS A 87 6.39 -9.51 3.55
CA LYS A 87 6.45 -10.04 4.92
C LYS A 87 5.61 -9.21 5.89
N GLN A 88 4.72 -9.86 6.64
CA GLN A 88 3.91 -9.19 7.66
C GLN A 88 4.77 -8.68 8.82
N TRP A 89 4.81 -7.37 9.01
CA TRP A 89 5.50 -6.70 10.12
C TRP A 89 4.60 -6.57 11.36
N SER A 90 3.70 -7.52 11.58
CA SER A 90 2.78 -7.52 12.73
C SER A 90 3.44 -7.98 14.03
N SER A 91 4.52 -8.77 13.95
CA SER A 91 5.18 -9.31 15.12
C SER A 91 5.85 -8.20 15.97
N PRO A 92 5.59 -8.15 17.29
CA PRO A 92 6.28 -7.26 18.22
C PRO A 92 7.80 -7.32 18.10
N LEU A 93 8.36 -8.53 17.93
CA LEU A 93 9.79 -8.74 17.83
C LEU A 93 10.34 -8.20 16.51
N ALA A 94 9.62 -8.40 15.40
CA ALA A 94 10.03 -7.87 14.10
C ALA A 94 10.04 -6.34 14.10
N LEU A 95 9.03 -5.71 14.72
CA LEU A 95 8.97 -4.25 14.88
C LEU A 95 10.08 -3.72 15.79
N MET A 96 10.38 -4.42 16.90
CA MET A 96 11.47 -4.04 17.80
C MET A 96 12.81 -4.13 17.09
N TRP A 97 13.06 -5.24 16.38
CA TRP A 97 14.27 -5.44 15.60
C TRP A 97 14.45 -4.33 14.55
N LEU A 98 13.38 -4.01 13.81
CA LEU A 98 13.41 -2.93 12.81
C LEU A 98 13.70 -1.57 13.44
N LYS A 99 13.06 -1.27 14.58
CA LYS A 99 13.32 -0.04 15.33
C LYS A 99 14.78 0.08 15.74
N LEU A 100 15.36 -0.97 16.31
CA LEU A 100 16.76 -0.99 16.75
C LEU A 100 17.72 -0.83 15.56
N ARG A 101 17.44 -1.50 14.44
CA ARG A 101 18.22 -1.34 13.20
C ARG A 101 18.21 0.10 12.70
N LEU A 102 17.04 0.72 12.59
CA LEU A 102 16.92 2.12 12.16
C LEU A 102 17.57 3.10 13.16
N GLN A 103 17.52 2.82 14.47
CA GLN A 103 18.23 3.63 15.46
C GLN A 103 19.75 3.55 15.29
N ASN A 104 20.26 2.36 14.95
CA ASN A 104 21.67 2.17 14.67
C ASN A 104 22.09 2.88 13.38
N ASP A 105 21.33 2.74 12.29
CA ASP A 105 21.57 3.47 11.03
C ASP A 105 21.60 4.98 11.30
N ARG A 106 20.62 5.50 12.07
CA ARG A 106 20.56 6.91 12.45
C ARG A 106 21.79 7.38 13.22
N ARG A 107 22.30 6.54 14.13
CA ARG A 107 23.50 6.86 14.92
C ARG A 107 24.74 6.96 14.04
N LEU A 108 24.84 6.10 13.01
CA LEU A 108 26.01 6.01 12.14
C LEU A 108 26.00 7.05 11.02
N MET A 109 24.82 7.36 10.46
CA MET A 109 24.71 8.13 9.22
C MET A 109 23.93 9.45 9.37
N GLY A 110 23.33 9.69 10.54
CA GLY A 110 22.43 10.82 10.76
C GLY A 110 20.96 10.51 10.45
N SER A 111 20.08 11.46 10.72
CA SER A 111 18.62 11.27 10.60
C SER A 111 18.06 11.57 9.22
N ASP A 112 18.69 12.52 8.51
CA ASP A 112 18.15 13.13 7.28
C ASP A 112 18.56 12.40 6.01
N VAL A 113 19.27 11.28 6.15
CA VAL A 113 19.69 10.42 5.05
C VAL A 113 18.78 9.19 4.93
N PRO A 114 18.66 8.57 3.75
CA PRO A 114 17.95 7.31 3.57
C PRO A 114 18.58 6.14 4.34
N SER A 115 17.77 5.17 4.79
CA SER A 115 18.29 3.90 5.33
C SER A 115 18.71 2.99 4.19
N PRO A 116 19.98 2.52 4.13
CA PRO A 116 20.43 1.56 3.11
C PRO A 116 19.63 0.25 3.15
N MET A 117 19.25 -0.20 4.34
CA MET A 117 18.45 -1.42 4.51
C MET A 117 17.05 -1.28 3.91
N ILE A 118 16.37 -0.16 4.21
CA ILE A 118 15.03 0.11 3.67
C ILE A 118 15.11 0.29 2.15
N MET A 119 16.08 1.05 1.65
CA MET A 119 16.31 1.21 0.22
C MET A 119 16.49 -0.14 -0.47
N LYS A 120 17.40 -0.97 0.04
CA LYS A 120 17.66 -2.31 -0.54
C LYS A 120 16.41 -3.18 -0.59
N ALA A 121 15.59 -3.14 0.46
CA ALA A 121 14.35 -3.91 0.50
C ALA A 121 13.26 -3.35 -0.43
N LEU A 122 13.19 -2.03 -0.60
CA LEU A 122 12.24 -1.40 -1.51
C LEU A 122 12.64 -1.60 -2.98
N LEU A 123 13.94 -1.61 -3.30
CA LEU A 123 14.45 -1.87 -4.65
C LEU A 123 14.07 -3.27 -5.18
N GLN A 124 13.73 -4.22 -4.31
CA GLN A 124 13.18 -5.52 -4.74
C GLN A 124 11.78 -5.40 -5.36
N HIS A 125 11.09 -4.29 -5.10
CA HIS A 125 9.72 -4.06 -5.56
C HIS A 125 9.61 -2.89 -6.54
N ILE A 126 10.64 -2.04 -6.67
CA ILE A 126 10.55 -0.71 -7.29
C ILE A 126 11.76 -0.43 -8.20
N ALA A 127 11.54 0.21 -9.34
CA ALA A 127 12.47 0.33 -10.45
C ALA A 127 13.48 1.46 -10.44
N THR A 128 13.30 2.48 -9.61
CA THR A 128 14.09 3.70 -9.75
C THR A 128 14.74 4.07 -8.43
N ASN A 129 16.06 4.32 -8.49
CA ASN A 129 16.86 4.82 -7.36
C ASN A 129 16.44 6.23 -6.91
N ASP A 130 15.75 6.98 -7.77
CA ASP A 130 15.23 8.33 -7.49
C ASP A 130 13.96 8.34 -6.64
N TYR A 131 13.46 7.17 -6.23
CA TYR A 131 12.44 7.11 -5.21
C TYR A 131 13.08 7.58 -3.90
N SER A 132 12.79 8.81 -3.49
CA SER A 132 13.32 9.40 -2.26
C SER A 132 12.91 8.53 -1.08
N ALA A 133 13.75 7.54 -0.75
CA ALA A 133 13.59 6.73 0.42
C ALA A 133 13.61 7.70 1.58
N LEU A 134 12.46 7.80 2.24
CA LEU A 134 12.25 8.76 3.31
C LEU A 134 13.43 8.70 4.29
N PRO A 135 13.78 9.82 4.94
CA PRO A 135 14.89 9.83 5.88
C PRO A 135 14.71 8.76 6.95
N ILE A 136 15.83 8.26 7.49
CA ILE A 136 15.83 7.28 8.60
C ILE A 136 14.94 7.79 9.75
N GLY A 137 14.99 9.09 10.04
CA GLY A 137 14.14 9.72 11.04
C GLY A 137 12.65 9.50 10.81
N THR A 138 12.19 9.65 9.56
CA THR A 138 10.79 9.45 9.17
C THR A 138 10.38 7.98 9.29
N TRP A 139 11.21 7.04 8.82
CA TRP A 139 10.94 5.61 9.00
C TRP A 139 10.84 5.23 10.47
N LEU A 140 11.73 5.76 11.30
CA LEU A 140 11.72 5.51 12.73
C LEU A 140 10.44 6.03 13.39
N GLN A 141 9.92 7.19 12.96
CA GLN A 141 8.62 7.69 13.41
C GLN A 141 7.48 6.75 13.02
N PHE A 142 7.46 6.25 11.78
CA PHE A 142 6.43 5.30 11.36
C PHE A 142 6.47 3.99 12.15
N VAL A 143 7.67 3.44 12.41
CA VAL A 143 7.81 2.23 13.23
C VAL A 143 7.31 2.45 14.65
N LYS A 144 7.65 3.59 15.27
CA LYS A 144 7.16 3.94 16.62
C LYS A 144 5.64 4.06 16.67
N ASN A 145 5.04 4.64 15.64
CA ASN A 145 3.61 4.90 15.58
C ASN A 145 2.80 3.74 15.00
N TYR A 146 3.44 2.65 14.55
CA TYR A 146 2.80 1.54 13.83
C TYR A 146 1.56 1.01 14.56
N ARG A 147 1.69 0.67 15.84
CA ARG A 147 0.59 0.08 16.62
C ARG A 147 -0.58 1.05 16.79
N THR A 148 -0.27 2.32 17.03
CA THR A 148 -1.28 3.38 17.18
C THR A 148 -2.00 3.60 15.86
N ASN A 149 -1.27 3.71 14.75
CA ASN A 149 -1.85 3.90 13.42
C ASN A 149 -2.67 2.68 13.00
N TYR A 150 -2.22 1.47 13.29
CA TYR A 150 -2.97 0.24 13.02
C TYR A 150 -4.31 0.22 13.78
N LYS A 151 -4.32 0.60 15.05
CA LYS A 151 -5.56 0.67 15.87
C LYS A 151 -6.51 1.77 15.38
N ASN A 152 -5.97 2.90 14.92
CA ASN A 152 -6.74 4.04 14.46
C ASN A 152 -7.18 3.91 13.00
N LEU A 153 -6.83 2.83 12.31
CA LEU A 153 -7.19 2.63 10.91
C LEU A 153 -8.68 2.29 10.82
N SER A 154 -9.44 3.17 10.17
CA SER A 154 -10.88 3.02 9.95
C SER A 154 -11.23 2.21 8.70
N ILE A 155 -10.24 1.85 7.89
CA ILE A 155 -10.40 1.13 6.63
C ILE A 155 -9.78 -0.26 6.72
N PRO A 156 -10.29 -1.25 5.97
CA PRO A 156 -9.75 -2.60 5.99
C PRO A 156 -8.31 -2.65 5.43
N LEU A 157 -7.48 -3.46 6.10
CA LEU A 157 -6.11 -3.78 5.71
C LEU A 157 -6.05 -5.24 5.26
N PHE A 158 -5.61 -5.48 4.04
CA PHE A 158 -5.45 -6.82 3.48
C PHE A 158 -3.98 -7.14 3.26
N TRP A 159 -3.56 -8.34 3.67
CA TRP A 159 -2.20 -8.81 3.49
C TRP A 159 -2.14 -9.86 2.37
N LEU A 160 -1.43 -9.54 1.30
CA LEU A 160 -1.15 -10.42 0.18
C LEU A 160 0.14 -11.18 0.46
N ASP A 161 0.00 -12.44 0.88
CA ASP A 161 1.12 -13.36 1.05
C ASP A 161 1.43 -14.06 -0.29
N ASN A 162 2.73 -14.21 -0.58
CA ASN A 162 3.27 -14.82 -1.79
C ASN A 162 2.69 -16.21 -2.09
N TYR A 163 2.26 -16.94 -1.06
CA TYR A 163 1.81 -18.32 -1.17
C TYR A 163 0.33 -18.51 -1.56
N LYS A 164 -0.52 -17.47 -1.61
CA LYS A 164 -1.98 -17.63 -1.82
C LYS A 164 -2.56 -16.83 -3.01
N ASN A 165 -1.74 -16.58 -4.02
CA ASN A 165 -1.70 -15.29 -4.71
C ASN A 165 -2.72 -15.04 -5.85
N ASN A 166 -3.68 -15.92 -6.18
CA ASN A 166 -4.65 -15.63 -7.26
C ASN A 166 -6.12 -15.73 -6.84
N ASN A 167 -6.50 -16.81 -6.15
CA ASN A 167 -7.89 -16.99 -5.72
C ASN A 167 -8.28 -15.98 -4.64
N ASN A 168 -7.38 -15.70 -3.69
CA ASN A 168 -7.63 -14.70 -2.65
C ASN A 168 -7.74 -13.29 -3.24
N ILE A 169 -6.95 -12.97 -4.26
CA ILE A 169 -7.03 -11.67 -4.92
C ILE A 169 -8.40 -11.46 -5.56
N ARG A 170 -8.89 -12.47 -6.32
CA ARG A 170 -10.22 -12.40 -6.94
C ARG A 170 -11.34 -12.31 -5.90
N GLN A 171 -11.21 -13.02 -4.78
CA GLN A 171 -12.18 -12.95 -3.67
C GLN A 171 -12.17 -11.61 -2.93
N ILE A 172 -10.98 -11.00 -2.74
CA ILE A 172 -10.88 -9.68 -2.13
C ILE A 172 -11.47 -8.63 -3.08
N ILE A 173 -11.17 -8.73 -4.38
CA ILE A 173 -11.75 -7.86 -5.41
C ILE A 173 -13.28 -7.97 -5.44
N SER A 174 -13.84 -9.19 -5.40
CA SER A 174 -15.30 -9.35 -5.41
C SER A 174 -15.94 -8.72 -4.18
N LYS A 175 -15.36 -8.92 -2.98
CA LYS A 175 -15.85 -8.27 -1.76
C LYS A 175 -15.83 -6.74 -1.85
N LEU A 176 -14.76 -6.18 -2.42
CA LEU A 176 -14.63 -4.73 -2.58
C LEU A 176 -15.56 -4.15 -3.65
N GLN A 177 -16.06 -4.96 -4.59
CA GLN A 177 -17.10 -4.55 -5.55
C GLN A 177 -18.51 -4.59 -4.93
N ASP A 178 -18.72 -5.40 -3.89
CA ASP A 178 -20.01 -5.58 -3.22
C ASP A 178 -20.21 -4.60 -2.04
N GLU A 179 -19.13 -4.15 -1.38
CA GLU A 179 -19.17 -3.26 -0.19
C GLU A 179 -19.25 -1.74 -0.49
N ILE A 180 -19.19 -1.33 -1.77
CA ILE A 180 -19.28 0.07 -2.24
C ILE A 180 -20.53 0.21 -3.09
#